data_AF-A0A8H7S5W6-F1
#
_entry.id   AF-A0A8H7S5W6-F1
#
_cell.length_a   1.000
_cell.length_b   1.000
_cell.length_c   1.000
_cell.angle_alpha   90.00
_cell.angle_beta   90.00
_cell.angle_gamma   90.00
#
_symmetry.space_group_name_H-M   'P 1'
#
loop_
_entity.id
_entity.type
_entity.pdbx_description
1 polymer ?
#
loop_
_entity_poly.entity_id
_entity_poly.type
_entity_poly.pdbx_seq_one_letter_code
_entity_poly.pdbx_strand_id
1 'polypeptide(L)'
;MPTLRKSLRRKFWHNQAQKPPTLACIASEAIDGNSTCSSTSVKSPSHKTRPIPALLIKCNKEIQARGLVTEGIFRRSGNTALIEKLLKEFGDVDDTRCIDLSTVPIHTLTGLFKRYLQQLSEPVIPKLFQPELLNAYESTPGK
;
A
#
# COMPACT_ATOMS: atom_id res chain seq x y z
N MET A 1 14.28 -11.19 24.53
CA MET A 1 15.24 -10.72 23.49
C MET A 1 14.48 -10.16 22.29
N PRO A 2 14.30 -8.84 22.15
CA PRO A 2 13.65 -8.27 20.98
C PRO A 2 14.56 -8.45 19.75
N THR A 3 14.04 -9.15 18.74
CA THR A 3 14.77 -9.48 17.51
C THR A 3 15.33 -8.24 16.82
N LEU A 4 16.60 -8.32 16.41
CA LEU A 4 17.43 -7.25 15.82
C LEU A 4 16.73 -6.44 14.71
N ARG A 5 15.77 -7.06 14.01
CA ARG A 5 14.92 -6.44 12.98
C ARG A 5 14.03 -5.29 13.49
N LYS A 6 13.67 -5.26 14.78
CA LYS A 6 12.85 -4.19 15.38
C LYS A 6 13.64 -2.91 15.68
N SER A 7 14.96 -3.00 15.77
CA SER A 7 15.85 -1.87 16.05
C SER A 7 16.07 -0.99 14.81
N LEU A 8 16.28 -1.62 13.65
CA LEU A 8 16.44 -0.92 12.36
C LEU A 8 15.14 -0.25 11.89
N ARG A 9 13.96 -0.84 12.18
CA ARG A 9 12.65 -0.23 11.87
C ARG A 9 12.42 1.11 12.58
N ARG A 10 12.89 1.25 13.82
CA ARG A 10 12.74 2.50 14.59
C ARG A 10 13.77 3.56 14.18
N LYS A 11 15.02 3.15 13.91
CA LYS A 11 16.09 4.09 13.51
C LYS A 11 15.87 4.72 12.13
N PHE A 12 15.29 3.98 11.19
CA PHE A 12 14.97 4.53 9.86
C PHE A 12 13.97 5.69 9.94
N TRP A 13 13.03 5.64 10.88
CA TRP A 13 12.02 6.68 11.09
C TRP A 13 12.43 7.77 12.10
N HIS A 14 13.35 7.52 13.04
CA HIS A 14 13.83 8.56 13.97
C HIS A 14 14.82 9.54 13.34
N ASN A 15 15.49 9.17 12.24
CA ASN A 15 16.48 10.02 11.58
C ASN A 15 16.03 10.59 10.23
N GLN A 16 14.73 10.51 9.93
CA GLN A 16 14.12 11.34 8.90
C GLN A 16 13.07 12.22 9.57
N ALA A 17 13.51 13.40 10.00
CA ALA A 17 12.64 14.56 10.16
C ALA A 17 12.20 15.07 8.77
N GLN A 18 11.64 14.17 7.97
CA GLN A 18 10.79 14.51 6.85
C GLN A 18 9.41 14.03 7.25
N LYS A 19 8.50 15.00 7.36
CA LYS A 19 7.06 14.88 7.62
C LYS A 19 6.55 13.56 7.00
N PRO A 20 5.73 12.74 7.69
CA PRO A 20 5.11 11.57 7.04
C PRO A 20 4.51 12.08 5.73
N PRO A 21 4.81 11.46 4.57
CA PRO A 21 4.47 12.03 3.26
C PRO A 21 3.02 12.48 3.37
N THR A 22 2.86 13.81 3.39
CA THR A 22 1.59 14.40 3.78
C THR A 22 0.57 13.76 2.87
N LEU A 23 -0.59 13.40 3.42
CA LEU A 23 -1.74 12.94 2.67
C LEU A 23 -2.09 14.02 1.64
N ALA A 24 -1.38 14.06 0.51
CA ALA A 24 -1.69 14.86 -0.63
C ALA A 24 -2.96 14.23 -1.19
N CYS A 25 -4.07 14.76 -0.68
CA CYS A 25 -5.40 14.50 -1.14
C CYS A 25 -5.43 14.86 -2.61
N ILE A 26 -5.39 13.85 -3.49
CA ILE A 26 -5.91 14.00 -4.84
C ILE A 26 -6.80 12.80 -5.13
N ALA A 27 -8.01 12.85 -4.56
CA ALA A 27 -9.17 12.21 -5.16
C ALA A 27 -9.93 13.30 -5.90
N SER A 28 -9.58 13.52 -7.16
CA SER A 28 -10.45 14.08 -8.21
C SER A 28 -9.67 14.03 -9.52
N GLU A 29 -10.03 13.09 -10.39
CA GLU A 29 -10.37 13.40 -11.78
C GLU A 29 -11.01 12.15 -12.43
N ALA A 30 -12.26 12.39 -12.81
CA ALA A 30 -13.23 11.68 -13.64
C ALA A 30 -12.86 10.33 -14.28
N ILE A 31 -13.73 9.34 -14.04
CA ILE A 31 -14.01 8.28 -15.01
C ILE A 31 -15.34 8.63 -15.70
N ASP A 32 -15.27 9.27 -16.87
CA ASP A 32 -16.42 9.34 -17.76
C ASP A 32 -16.63 7.97 -18.42
N GLY A 33 -17.88 7.51 -18.43
CA GLY A 33 -18.32 6.43 -19.32
C GLY A 33 -19.03 5.24 -18.66
N ASN A 34 -20.20 5.50 -18.08
CA ASN A 34 -21.38 4.61 -18.07
C ASN A 34 -21.15 3.09 -17.91
N SER A 35 -21.27 2.57 -16.69
CA SER A 35 -21.96 1.29 -16.49
C SER A 35 -22.71 1.30 -15.14
N THR A 36 -24.03 1.35 -15.26
CA THR A 36 -24.98 1.21 -14.17
C THR A 36 -25.04 -0.24 -13.73
N CYS A 37 -24.68 -0.56 -12.49
CA CYS A 37 -25.47 -1.47 -11.68
C CYS A 37 -25.15 -1.31 -10.19
N SER A 38 -26.23 -1.10 -9.46
CA SER A 38 -26.36 -0.81 -8.04
C SER A 38 -25.95 -1.95 -7.10
N SER A 39 -25.78 -1.58 -5.83
CA SER A 39 -25.67 -2.41 -4.60
C SER A 39 -24.21 -2.68 -4.19
N THR A 40 -23.68 -2.26 -3.04
CA THR A 40 -24.27 -1.89 -1.75
C THR A 40 -23.41 -0.80 -1.11
N SER A 41 -24.04 0.33 -0.80
CA SER A 41 -23.41 1.45 -0.10
C SER A 41 -23.40 1.16 1.40
N VAL A 42 -22.28 0.69 1.94
CA VAL A 42 -22.02 0.80 3.38
C VAL A 42 -21.58 2.24 3.69
N LYS A 43 -22.53 3.17 3.75
CA LYS A 43 -22.31 4.49 4.37
C LYS A 43 -22.48 4.34 5.87
N SER A 44 -21.39 4.07 6.59
CA SER A 44 -21.38 4.18 8.06
C SER A 44 -21.19 5.65 8.48
N PRO A 45 -21.94 6.15 9.47
CA PRO A 45 -22.01 7.57 9.79
C PRO A 45 -20.86 7.99 10.72
N SER A 46 -19.62 7.99 10.22
CA SER A 46 -18.48 8.76 10.79
C SER A 46 -17.23 8.75 9.88
N HIS A 47 -17.41 8.51 8.58
CA HIS A 47 -16.29 8.23 7.68
C HIS A 47 -15.59 9.53 7.24
N LYS A 48 -14.54 9.95 7.96
CA LYS A 48 -13.45 10.70 7.33
C LYS A 48 -12.93 9.82 6.20
N THR A 49 -13.26 10.16 4.96
CA THR A 49 -12.76 9.47 3.76
C THR A 49 -11.24 9.64 3.74
N ARG A 50 -10.51 8.69 4.34
CA ARG A 50 -9.04 8.71 4.29
C ARG A 50 -8.65 8.44 2.84
N PRO A 51 -8.02 9.40 2.15
CA PRO A 51 -7.61 9.19 0.77
C PRO A 51 -6.56 8.08 0.72
N ILE A 52 -6.68 7.20 -0.28
CA ILE A 52 -5.70 6.15 -0.54
C ILE A 52 -4.40 6.83 -1.02
N PRO A 53 -3.22 6.48 -0.49
CA PRO A 53 -1.95 7.02 -0.94
C PRO A 53 -1.72 6.89 -2.45
N ALA A 54 -1.28 7.96 -3.10
CA ALA A 54 -1.06 8.00 -4.56
C ALA A 54 -0.10 6.91 -5.06
N LEU A 55 0.92 6.56 -4.26
CA LEU A 55 1.84 5.44 -4.54
C LEU A 55 1.07 4.13 -4.78
N LEU A 56 0.11 3.80 -3.90
CA LEU A 56 -0.66 2.56 -4.00
C LEU A 56 -1.56 2.57 -5.24
N ILE A 57 -2.18 3.72 -5.55
CA ILE A 57 -3.03 3.87 -6.73
C ILE A 57 -2.20 3.65 -8.01
N LYS A 58 -1.05 4.32 -8.14
CA LYS A 58 -0.17 4.19 -9.30
C LYS A 58 0.38 2.78 -9.47
N CYS A 59 0.89 2.18 -8.39
CA CYS A 59 1.37 0.80 -8.41
C CYS A 59 0.25 -0.16 -8.80
N ASN A 60 -0.96 0.01 -8.27
CA ASN A 60 -2.09 -0.85 -8.59
C ASN A 60 -2.51 -0.74 -10.06
N LYS A 61 -2.56 0.48 -10.62
CA LYS A 61 -2.86 0.68 -12.05
C LYS A 61 -1.88 -0.07 -12.95
N GLU A 62 -0.57 0.07 -12.69
CA GLU A 62 0.47 -0.63 -13.44
C GLU A 62 0.41 -2.15 -13.26
N ILE A 63 0.14 -2.62 -12.04
CA ILE A 63 0.02 -4.05 -11.75
C ILE A 63 -1.18 -4.66 -12.48
N GLN A 64 -2.31 -3.96 -12.52
CA GLN A 64 -3.48 -4.41 -13.26
C GLN A 64 -3.23 -4.42 -14.77
N ALA A 65 -2.51 -3.43 -15.30
CA ALA A 65 -2.25 -3.31 -16.73
C ALA A 65 -1.37 -4.42 -17.31
N ARG A 66 -0.27 -4.80 -16.62
CA ARG A 66 0.71 -5.77 -17.15
C ARG A 66 1.07 -6.93 -16.22
N GLY A 67 0.72 -6.83 -14.94
CA GLY A 67 1.21 -7.76 -13.94
C GLY A 67 0.45 -9.07 -13.85
N LEU A 68 -0.83 -9.09 -14.22
CA LEU A 68 -1.72 -10.25 -14.03
C LEU A 68 -1.27 -11.50 -14.80
N VAL A 69 -0.60 -11.32 -15.94
CA VAL A 69 -0.04 -12.42 -16.75
C VAL A 69 1.38 -12.82 -16.35
N THR A 70 2.00 -12.10 -15.39
CA THR A 70 3.39 -12.37 -14.97
C THR A 70 3.43 -13.49 -13.93
N GLU A 71 4.26 -14.49 -14.17
CA GLU A 71 4.45 -15.62 -13.26
C GLU A 71 4.95 -15.18 -11.87
N GLY A 72 4.29 -15.67 -10.81
CA GLY A 72 4.73 -15.43 -9.44
C GLY A 72 4.60 -13.96 -9.01
N ILE A 73 3.61 -13.24 -9.54
CA ILE A 73 3.25 -11.90 -9.07
C ILE A 73 3.05 -11.89 -7.54
N PHE A 74 3.54 -10.86 -6.87
CA PHE A 74 3.65 -10.73 -5.40
C PHE A 74 4.48 -11.80 -4.66
N ARG A 75 4.64 -13.01 -5.18
CA ARG A 75 5.46 -14.08 -4.59
C ARG A 75 6.95 -13.83 -4.82
N ARG A 76 7.36 -13.52 -6.05
CA ARG A 76 8.76 -13.23 -6.41
C ARG A 76 9.18 -11.84 -5.92
N SER A 77 10.43 -11.72 -5.50
CA SER A 77 11.03 -10.44 -5.07
C SER A 77 11.68 -9.74 -6.26
N GLY A 78 11.41 -8.44 -6.42
CA GLY A 78 12.10 -7.57 -7.37
C GLY A 78 13.42 -7.03 -6.83
N ASN A 79 13.98 -6.05 -7.54
CA ASN A 79 15.24 -5.42 -7.16
C ASN A 79 15.05 -4.53 -5.92
N THR A 80 15.59 -4.96 -4.77
CA THR A 80 15.47 -4.26 -3.48
C THR A 80 16.06 -2.85 -3.50
N ALA A 81 17.18 -2.63 -4.18
CA ALA A 81 17.81 -1.31 -4.26
C ALA A 81 16.92 -0.30 -5.00
N LEU A 82 16.28 -0.75 -6.10
CA LEU A 82 15.31 0.07 -6.82
C LEU A 82 14.04 0.32 -6.01
N ILE A 83 13.57 -0.66 -5.24
CA ILE A 83 12.41 -0.49 -4.35
C ILE A 83 12.69 0.62 -3.32
N GLU A 84 13.87 0.62 -2.70
CA GLU A 84 14.22 1.64 -1.71
C GLU A 84 14.45 3.01 -2.34
N LYS A 85 15.01 3.07 -3.56
CA LYS A 85 15.15 4.32 -4.32
C LYS A 85 13.79 4.93 -4.62
N LEU A 86 12.88 4.16 -5.21
CA LEU A 86 11.52 4.61 -5.55
C LEU A 86 10.76 5.07 -4.30
N LEU A 87 10.89 4.33 -3.20
CA LEU A 87 10.20 4.70 -1.96
C LEU A 87 10.68 6.03 -1.38
N LYS A 88 11.97 6.37 -1.54
CA LYS A 88 12.50 7.70 -1.19
C LYS A 88 11.98 8.77 -2.14
N GLU A 89 11.98 8.51 -3.44
CA GLU A 89 11.44 9.45 -4.45
C GLU A 89 9.95 9.77 -4.17
N PHE A 90 9.14 8.78 -3.79
CA PHE A 90 7.75 9.01 -3.37
C PHE A 90 7.58 9.72 -2.03
N GLY A 91 8.62 9.75 -1.19
CA GLY A 91 8.64 10.43 0.10
C GLY A 91 9.12 11.87 0.03
N ASP A 92 10.11 12.15 -0.82
CA ASP A 92 10.76 13.46 -0.97
C ASP A 92 9.99 14.40 -1.93
N VAL A 93 9.22 13.86 -2.88
CA VAL A 93 8.54 14.67 -3.89
C VAL A 93 7.12 15.03 -3.45
N ASP A 94 6.85 16.33 -3.25
CA ASP A 94 5.51 16.85 -2.96
C ASP A 94 4.49 16.47 -4.04
N ASP A 95 4.95 16.37 -5.30
CA ASP A 95 4.16 16.00 -6.47
C ASP A 95 4.44 14.58 -6.97
N THR A 96 3.88 13.59 -6.26
CA THR A 96 3.95 12.17 -6.63
C THR A 96 3.42 11.85 -8.04
N ARG A 97 2.74 12.80 -8.72
CA ARG A 97 2.24 12.70 -10.10
C ARG A 97 3.36 12.56 -11.14
N CYS A 98 4.55 13.10 -10.89
CA CYS A 98 5.67 13.10 -11.85
C CYS A 98 6.39 11.75 -12.01
N ILE A 99 6.28 10.85 -11.02
CA ILE A 99 6.99 9.56 -11.06
C ILE A 99 6.31 8.62 -12.05
N ASP A 100 7.02 8.28 -13.13
CA ASP A 100 6.63 7.26 -14.10
C ASP A 100 7.07 5.86 -13.63
N LEU A 101 6.14 4.92 -13.65
CA LEU A 101 6.33 3.53 -13.22
C LEU A 101 6.25 2.53 -14.39
N SER A 102 5.99 3.01 -15.62
CA SER A 102 5.81 2.17 -16.80
C SER A 102 7.05 1.33 -17.12
N THR A 103 8.25 1.92 -16.95
CA THR A 103 9.56 1.30 -17.24
C THR A 103 10.06 0.39 -16.13
N VAL A 104 9.46 0.43 -14.94
CA VAL A 104 9.94 -0.32 -13.77
C VAL A 104 9.58 -1.81 -13.91
N PRO A 105 10.43 -2.78 -13.53
CA PRO A 105 10.06 -4.19 -13.56
C PRO A 105 8.88 -4.50 -12.62
N ILE A 106 7.96 -5.37 -13.04
CA ILE A 106 6.72 -5.65 -12.28
C ILE A 106 6.97 -6.26 -10.90
N HIS A 107 7.98 -7.12 -10.76
CA HIS A 107 8.38 -7.68 -9.47
C HIS A 107 8.93 -6.60 -8.52
N THR A 108 9.52 -5.52 -9.08
CA THR A 108 9.95 -4.35 -8.32
C THR A 108 8.76 -3.52 -7.87
N LEU A 109 7.74 -3.31 -8.72
CA LEU A 109 6.51 -2.60 -8.34
C LEU A 109 5.71 -3.34 -7.25
N THR A 110 5.53 -4.64 -7.38
CA THR A 110 4.85 -5.44 -6.34
C THR A 110 5.66 -5.46 -5.04
N GLY A 111 6.99 -5.42 -5.14
CA GLY A 111 7.88 -5.22 -3.99
C GLY A 111 7.71 -3.86 -3.33
N LEU A 112 7.62 -2.79 -4.10
CA LEU A 112 7.35 -1.42 -3.64
C LEU A 112 6.00 -1.34 -2.91
N PHE A 113 4.96 -1.89 -3.51
CA PHE A 113 3.62 -1.97 -2.91
C PHE A 113 3.64 -2.67 -1.55
N LYS A 114 4.26 -3.86 -1.47
CA LYS A 114 4.42 -4.60 -0.21
C LYS A 114 5.24 -3.83 0.81
N ARG A 115 6.34 -3.20 0.38
CA ARG A 115 7.26 -2.48 1.26
C ARG A 115 6.56 -1.29 1.91
N TYR A 116 5.75 -0.55 1.15
CA TYR A 116 4.95 0.55 1.68
C TYR A 116 4.02 0.09 2.82
N LEU A 117 3.20 -0.95 2.58
CA LEU A 117 2.28 -1.49 3.59
C LEU A 117 3.00 -2.01 4.84
N GLN A 118 4.19 -2.59 4.68
CA GLN A 118 5.01 -3.09 5.80
C GLN A 118 5.68 -1.99 6.63
N GLN A 119 5.82 -0.79 6.07
CA GLN A 119 6.47 0.35 6.73
C GLN A 119 5.51 1.27 7.48
N LEU A 120 4.19 1.05 7.35
CA LEU A 120 3.19 1.78 8.12
C LEU A 120 3.45 1.64 9.63
N SER A 121 3.23 2.74 10.35
CA SER A 121 3.38 2.80 11.82
C SER A 121 2.45 1.81 12.52
N GLU A 122 1.21 1.72 12.01
CA GLU A 122 0.23 0.71 12.36
C GLU A 122 0.07 -0.28 11.20
N PRO A 123 0.03 -1.60 11.45
CA PRO A 123 -0.24 -2.57 10.39
C PRO A 123 -1.59 -2.32 9.73
N VAL A 124 -1.71 -2.68 8.44
CA VAL A 124 -2.94 -2.55 7.65
C VAL A 124 -4.16 -3.15 8.35
N ILE A 125 -3.96 -4.28 9.04
CA ILE A 125 -4.92 -4.84 9.98
C ILE A 125 -4.48 -4.38 11.38
N PRO A 126 -5.20 -3.41 11.99
CA PRO A 126 -4.90 -2.94 13.33
C PRO A 126 -4.83 -4.10 14.33
N LYS A 127 -3.92 -3.99 15.29
CA LYS A 127 -3.74 -5.04 16.32
C LYS A 127 -5.00 -5.25 17.17
N LEU A 128 -5.83 -4.21 17.29
CA LEU A 128 -7.09 -4.24 18.02
C LEU A 128 -8.08 -5.26 17.44
N PHE A 129 -8.06 -5.49 16.12
CA PHE A 129 -8.99 -6.41 15.44
C PHE A 129 -8.43 -7.83 15.27
N GLN A 130 -7.16 -8.07 15.62
CA GLN A 130 -6.56 -9.40 15.53
C GLN A 130 -7.26 -10.49 16.37
N PRO A 131 -7.67 -10.25 17.64
CA PRO A 131 -8.36 -11.29 18.41
C PRO A 131 -9.73 -11.64 17.83
N GLU A 132 -10.46 -10.65 17.30
CA GLU A 132 -11.75 -10.88 16.63
C GLU A 132 -11.60 -11.76 15.39
N LEU A 133 -10.56 -11.52 14.58
CA LEU A 133 -10.24 -12.35 13.41
C LEU A 133 -9.87 -13.79 13.79
N LEU A 134 -9.14 -13.99 14.89
CA LEU A 134 -8.78 -15.32 15.38
C LEU A 134 -10.00 -16.07 15.91
N ASN A 135 -10.84 -15.41 16.71
CA ASN A 135 -12.09 -15.99 17.20
C ASN A 135 -13.02 -16.39 16.05
N ALA A 136 -13.13 -15.55 15.02
CA ALA A 136 -13.92 -15.86 13.82
C ALA A 136 -13.39 -17.10 13.10
N TYR A 137 -12.06 -17.22 12.96
CA TYR A 137 -11.42 -18.41 12.38
C TYR A 137 -11.72 -19.69 13.18
N GLU A 138 -11.58 -19.63 14.50
CA GLU A 138 -11.84 -20.77 15.40
C GLU A 138 -13.32 -21.17 15.44
N SER A 139 -14.24 -20.21 15.27
CA SER A 139 -15.68 -20.46 15.29
C SER A 139 -16.20 -21.21 14.06
N THR A 140 -15.42 -21.30 12.97
CA THR A 140 -15.85 -21.98 11.74
C THR A 140 -15.92 -23.51 11.97
N PRO A 141 -17.12 -24.10 12.01
CA PRO A 141 -17.25 -25.54 12.23
C PRO A 141 -16.97 -26.25 10.90
N GLY A 142 -15.75 -26.76 10.73
CA GLY A 142 -15.35 -27.40 9.47
C GLY A 142 -13.86 -27.69 9.31
N LYS A 143 -13.16 -27.93 10.42
CA LYS A 143 -11.88 -28.65 10.42
C LYS A 143 -12.08 -30.03 11.03
#